data_AF-A0A077MEJ0-F1
#
_entry.id   AF-A0A077MEJ0-F1
#
_cell.length_a   1.000
_cell.length_b   1.000
_cell.length_c   1.000
_cell.angle_alpha   90.00
_cell.angle_beta   90.00
_cell.angle_gamma   90.00
#
_symmetry.space_group_name_H-M   'P 1'
#
loop_
_entity.id
_entity.type
_entity.pdbx_description
1 polymer ?
#
loop_
_entity_poly.entity_id
_entity_poly.type
_entity_poly.pdbx_seq_one_letter_code
_entity_poly.pdbx_strand_id
1 'polypeptide(L)'
;MERCWVSLLLLGSVSANVFLRDTPPLSYNKAQVAVVKQFNIEATPPNLYRLVSADPVPKWNPTSSDFQSFPLKIKETVCHGDPEKIKVDKCAFKANGITQTCTAGYQYKGGNPPKAQTFILCKKVK
;
A
#
# COMPACT_ATOMS: atom_id res chain seq x y z
N MET A 1 34.84 33.67 0.33
CA MET A 1 35.06 32.44 -0.46
C MET A 1 34.61 31.27 0.40
N GLU A 2 33.80 30.29 0.03
CA GLU A 2 32.85 29.97 -1.04
C GLU A 2 31.97 28.90 -0.34
N ARG A 3 30.67 29.12 -0.15
CA ARG A 3 29.62 28.62 -1.04
C ARG A 3 29.79 27.13 -1.37
N CYS A 4 29.21 26.26 -0.54
CA CYS A 4 28.76 24.91 -0.95
C CYS A 4 27.59 24.46 -0.07
N TRP A 5 26.49 25.20 -0.15
CA TRP A 5 25.19 24.70 0.29
C TRP A 5 24.64 23.80 -0.82
N VAL A 6 25.02 22.53 -0.79
CA VAL A 6 24.35 21.49 -1.59
C VAL A 6 23.53 20.67 -0.60
N SER A 7 22.32 21.13 -0.30
CA SER A 7 21.30 20.26 0.27
C SER A 7 20.86 19.31 -0.84
N LEU A 8 21.49 18.14 -0.90
CA LEU A 8 21.04 17.04 -1.73
C LEU A 8 19.73 16.50 -1.14
N LEU A 9 18.59 17.04 -1.58
CA LEU A 9 17.28 16.45 -1.32
C LEU A 9 17.20 15.14 -2.12
N LEU A 10 17.68 14.05 -1.51
CA LEU A 10 17.32 12.70 -1.92
C LEU A 10 15.79 12.58 -1.75
N LEU A 11 15.06 12.72 -2.84
CA LEU A 11 13.67 12.27 -2.96
C LEU A 11 13.67 10.75 -2.87
N GLY A 12 13.84 10.24 -1.65
CA GLY A 12 13.62 8.84 -1.33
C GLY A 12 12.15 8.53 -1.59
N SER A 13 11.87 7.85 -2.69
CA SER A 13 10.65 7.07 -2.80
C SER A 13 10.69 6.02 -1.69
N VAL A 14 9.79 6.13 -0.72
CA VAL A 14 9.65 5.11 0.34
C VAL A 14 9.13 3.84 -0.34
N SER A 15 10.04 2.91 -0.64
CA SER A 15 9.68 1.55 -1.02
C SER A 15 9.37 0.76 0.24
N ALA A 16 8.09 0.75 0.59
CA ALA A 16 7.53 -0.06 1.65
C ALA A 16 7.51 -1.54 1.23
N ASN A 17 8.33 -2.38 1.85
CA ASN A 17 8.25 -3.83 1.71
C ASN A 17 7.87 -4.42 3.06
N VAL A 18 6.70 -5.06 3.17
CA VAL A 18 6.27 -5.65 4.45
C VAL A 18 5.92 -7.12 4.33
N PHE A 19 6.37 -7.86 5.35
CA PHE A 19 6.07 -9.26 5.54
C PHE A 19 4.82 -9.44 6.40
N LEU A 20 3.74 -9.94 5.79
CA LEU A 20 2.59 -10.49 6.49
C LEU A 20 2.97 -11.87 7.02
N ARG A 21 3.09 -12.00 8.34
CA ARG A 21 3.38 -13.27 9.01
C ARG A 21 2.08 -14.05 9.25
N ASP A 22 2.23 -15.36 9.40
CA ASP A 22 1.14 -16.30 9.69
C ASP A 22 -0.05 -16.19 8.72
N THR A 23 0.22 -15.74 7.49
CA THR A 23 -0.82 -15.38 6.52
C THR A 23 -0.82 -16.40 5.38
N PRO A 24 -1.94 -17.11 5.12
CA PRO A 24 -2.06 -17.99 3.96
C PRO A 24 -2.02 -17.17 2.65
N PRO A 25 -1.84 -17.84 1.49
CA PRO A 25 -1.93 -17.18 0.19
C PRO A 25 -3.22 -16.35 0.05
N LEU A 26 -3.10 -15.09 -0.33
CA LEU A 26 -4.22 -14.16 -0.41
C LEU A 26 -4.87 -14.21 -1.79
N SER A 27 -6.21 -14.21 -1.81
CA SER A 27 -6.95 -13.90 -3.03
C SER A 27 -6.69 -12.46 -3.47
N TYR A 28 -6.94 -12.15 -4.75
CA TYR A 28 -6.67 -10.82 -5.30
C TYR A 28 -7.29 -9.69 -4.47
N ASN A 29 -8.58 -9.82 -4.13
CA ASN A 29 -9.29 -8.83 -3.31
C ASN A 29 -8.70 -8.68 -1.91
N LYS A 30 -8.26 -9.78 -1.28
CA LYS A 30 -7.61 -9.72 0.04
C LYS A 30 -6.24 -9.06 -0.04
N ALA A 31 -5.49 -9.30 -1.12
CA ALA A 31 -4.20 -8.66 -1.35
C ALA A 31 -4.35 -7.14 -1.55
N GLN A 32 -5.37 -6.68 -2.29
CA GLN A 32 -5.69 -5.25 -2.43
C GLN A 32 -5.95 -4.59 -1.07
N VAL A 33 -6.73 -5.22 -0.20
CA VAL A 33 -7.00 -4.68 1.14
C VAL A 33 -5.73 -4.66 1.98
N ALA A 34 -4.91 -5.72 1.92
CA ALA A 34 -3.66 -5.80 2.65
C ALA A 34 -2.67 -4.69 2.27
N VAL A 35 -2.49 -4.42 0.96
CA VAL A 35 -1.56 -3.36 0.50
C VAL A 35 -2.04 -1.95 0.89
N VAL A 36 -3.36 -1.71 0.93
CA VAL A 36 -3.91 -0.42 1.39
C VAL A 36 -3.81 -0.26 2.90
N LYS A 37 -4.03 -1.34 3.67
CA LYS A 37 -3.77 -1.32 5.13
C LYS A 37 -2.30 -0.99 5.38
N GLN A 38 -1.40 -1.58 4.61
CA GLN A 38 0.03 -1.39 4.71
C GLN A 38 0.43 0.08 4.45
N PHE A 39 -0.10 0.68 3.39
CA PHE A 39 0.08 2.11 3.13
C PHE A 39 -0.27 2.98 4.33
N ASN A 40 -1.40 2.71 4.98
CA ASN A 40 -1.84 3.51 6.13
C ASN A 40 -0.94 3.35 7.37
N ILE A 41 -0.35 2.17 7.55
CA ILE A 41 0.60 1.91 8.64
C ILE A 41 1.91 2.67 8.42
N GLU A 42 2.49 2.60 7.22
CA GLU A 42 3.81 3.18 6.95
C GLU A 42 3.78 4.67 6.65
N ALA A 43 2.83 5.12 5.83
CA ALA A 43 2.75 6.53 5.45
C ALA A 43 2.21 7.41 6.59
N THR A 44 1.64 6.79 7.64
CA THR A 44 1.02 7.45 8.80
C THR A 44 0.25 8.74 8.45
N PRO A 45 -0.65 8.69 7.44
CA PRO A 45 -1.33 9.88 6.98
C PRO A 45 -2.30 10.41 8.07
N PRO A 46 -2.57 11.73 8.11
CA PRO A 46 -3.54 12.30 9.06
C PRO A 46 -4.92 11.66 8.97
N ASN A 47 -5.33 11.34 7.75
CA ASN A 47 -6.55 10.62 7.43
C ASN A 47 -6.22 9.32 6.72
N LEU A 48 -6.92 8.25 7.07
CA LEU A 48 -6.72 6.94 6.46
C LEU A 48 -7.19 6.95 5.01
N TYR A 49 -6.54 6.15 4.17
CA TYR A 49 -6.87 5.96 2.77
C TYR A 49 -7.54 4.61 2.56
N ARG A 50 -8.59 4.60 1.71
CA ARG A 50 -9.31 3.40 1.32
C ARG A 50 -9.18 3.17 -0.19
N LEU A 51 -9.22 1.90 -0.59
CA LEU A 51 -9.27 1.49 -2.00
C LEU A 51 -10.47 2.13 -2.71
N VAL A 52 -10.22 2.71 -3.89
CA VAL A 52 -11.24 3.19 -4.83
C VAL A 52 -11.44 2.16 -5.94
N SER A 53 -10.34 1.75 -6.56
CA SER A 53 -10.34 0.79 -7.66
C SER A 53 -8.97 0.12 -7.76
N ALA A 54 -8.95 -1.08 -8.31
CA ALA A 54 -7.72 -1.77 -8.71
C ALA A 54 -7.98 -2.45 -10.06
N ASP A 55 -7.01 -2.38 -10.97
CA ASP A 55 -7.19 -2.97 -12.30
C ASP A 55 -7.11 -4.49 -12.19
N PRO A 56 -7.91 -5.26 -12.94
CA PRO A 56 -7.88 -6.72 -12.84
C PRO A 56 -6.52 -7.29 -13.26
N VAL A 57 -6.07 -8.34 -12.56
CA VAL A 57 -4.91 -9.14 -12.94
C VAL A 57 -5.40 -10.47 -13.51
N PRO A 58 -5.36 -10.69 -14.84
CA PRO A 58 -5.97 -11.86 -15.47
C PRO A 58 -5.43 -13.22 -15.03
N LYS A 59 -4.21 -13.26 -14.45
CA LYS A 59 -3.51 -14.48 -14.06
C LYS A 59 -3.13 -14.48 -12.57
N TRP A 60 -3.99 -13.95 -11.70
CA TRP A 60 -3.70 -13.93 -10.26
C TRP A 60 -3.44 -15.35 -9.72
N ASN A 61 -2.22 -15.59 -9.26
CA ASN A 61 -1.77 -16.84 -8.66
C ASN A 61 -1.31 -16.58 -7.21
N PRO A 62 -2.13 -16.85 -6.18
CA PRO A 62 -1.80 -16.58 -4.79
C PRO A 62 -0.48 -17.21 -4.30
N THR A 63 -0.02 -18.30 -4.93
CA THR A 63 1.21 -19.03 -4.55
C THR A 63 2.39 -18.74 -5.47
N SER A 64 2.26 -17.77 -6.37
CA SER A 64 3.35 -17.33 -7.25
C SER A 64 4.62 -17.00 -6.45
N SER A 65 5.76 -17.52 -6.91
CA SER A 65 7.07 -17.17 -6.40
C SER A 65 7.51 -15.77 -6.83
N ASP A 66 6.86 -15.15 -7.82
CA ASP A 66 7.15 -13.81 -8.30
C ASP A 66 6.15 -12.78 -7.74
N PHE A 67 6.60 -11.53 -7.63
CA PHE A 67 5.71 -10.42 -7.31
C PHE A 67 4.68 -10.21 -8.42
N GLN A 68 3.42 -10.21 -8.02
CA GLN A 68 2.31 -9.84 -8.89
C GLN A 68 1.94 -8.40 -8.63
N SER A 69 2.37 -7.53 -9.54
CA SER A 69 2.11 -6.09 -9.47
C SER A 69 0.79 -5.73 -10.14
N PHE A 70 0.09 -4.75 -9.57
CA PHE A 70 -1.14 -4.22 -10.12
C PHE A 70 -1.31 -2.74 -9.77
N PRO A 71 -1.84 -1.93 -10.71
CA PRO A 71 -2.18 -0.55 -10.43
C PRO A 71 -3.47 -0.47 -9.60
N LEU A 72 -3.52 0.52 -8.72
CA LEU A 72 -4.70 0.84 -7.94
C LEU A 72 -4.84 2.34 -7.68
N LYS A 73 -6.03 2.74 -7.25
CA LYS A 73 -6.31 4.08 -6.76
C LYS A 73 -6.79 3.98 -5.31
N ILE A 74 -6.25 4.83 -4.46
CA ILE A 74 -6.70 5.00 -3.07
C ILE A 74 -7.16 6.44 -2.87
N LYS A 75 -8.14 6.65 -1.98
CA LYS A 75 -8.64 7.98 -1.65
C LYS A 75 -8.75 8.17 -0.15
N GLU A 76 -8.41 9.37 0.28
CA GLU A 76 -8.51 9.83 1.67
C GLU A 76 -9.95 9.69 2.20
N THR A 77 -10.06 9.26 3.45
CA THR A 77 -11.32 9.04 4.15
C THR A 77 -11.50 10.03 5.29
N VAL A 78 -12.66 10.01 5.92
CA VAL A 78 -12.91 10.78 7.15
C VAL A 78 -12.30 10.14 8.40
N CYS A 79 -11.91 8.86 8.32
CA CYS A 79 -11.30 8.16 9.43
C CYS A 79 -9.87 8.65 9.69
N HIS A 80 -9.47 8.60 10.96
CA HIS A 80 -8.15 8.94 11.46
C HIS A 80 -7.82 8.00 12.64
N GLY A 81 -6.54 7.84 12.97
CA GLY A 81 -6.09 6.98 14.06
C GLY A 81 -5.45 5.67 13.58
N ASP A 82 -5.47 4.66 14.44
CA ASP A 82 -4.74 3.40 14.27
C ASP A 82 -5.35 2.50 13.15
N PRO A 83 -4.65 2.29 12.02
CA PRO A 83 -5.13 1.48 10.90
C PRO A 83 -5.20 -0.02 11.23
N GLU A 84 -4.61 -0.48 12.33
CA GLU A 84 -4.75 -1.87 12.76
C GLU A 84 -6.07 -2.13 13.48
N LYS A 85 -6.64 -1.11 14.12
CA LYS A 85 -7.90 -1.18 14.88
C LYS A 85 -9.11 -0.72 14.06
N ILE A 86 -8.90 0.14 13.07
CA ILE A 86 -9.98 0.73 12.27
C ILE A 86 -10.32 -0.16 11.07
N LYS A 87 -11.62 -0.38 10.85
CA LYS A 87 -12.15 -1.03 9.63
C LYS A 87 -12.16 -0.03 8.47
N VAL A 88 -10.99 0.16 7.85
CA VAL A 88 -10.76 1.16 6.78
C VAL A 88 -11.73 1.00 5.61
N ASP A 89 -12.13 -0.23 5.29
CA ASP A 89 -13.12 -0.54 4.25
C ASP A 89 -14.50 0.10 4.51
N LYS A 90 -14.84 0.41 5.77
CA LYS A 90 -16.10 1.06 6.16
C LYS A 90 -16.01 2.58 6.28
N CYS A 91 -14.82 3.14 6.13
CA CYS A 91 -14.62 4.57 6.22
C CYS A 91 -15.18 5.29 4.98
N ALA A 92 -16.06 6.26 5.21
CA ALA A 92 -16.57 7.12 4.14
C ALA A 92 -15.42 7.93 3.52
N PHE A 93 -15.46 8.11 2.21
CA PHE A 93 -14.50 9.00 1.54
C PHE A 93 -14.73 10.43 1.98
N LYS A 94 -13.63 11.16 2.19
CA LYS A 94 -13.69 12.61 2.41
C LYS A 94 -14.09 13.28 1.09
N ALA A 95 -15.03 14.23 1.15
CA ALA A 95 -15.59 14.88 -0.05
C ALA A 95 -14.48 15.42 -0.98
N ASN A 96 -13.59 16.23 -0.42
CA ASN A 96 -12.40 16.79 -1.08
C ASN A 96 -11.13 15.98 -0.78
N GLY A 97 -11.28 14.68 -0.50
CA GLY A 97 -10.18 13.79 -0.18
C GLY A 97 -9.23 13.61 -1.34
N ILE A 98 -7.93 13.59 -1.05
CA ILE A 98 -6.89 13.39 -2.08
C ILE A 98 -6.99 11.97 -2.62
N THR A 99 -6.98 11.83 -3.95
CA THR A 99 -6.89 10.53 -4.63
C THR A 99 -5.47 10.30 -5.09
N GLN A 100 -4.89 9.16 -4.73
CA GLN A 100 -3.55 8.76 -5.16
C GLN A 100 -3.63 7.59 -6.14
N THR A 101 -2.83 7.67 -7.20
CA THR A 101 -2.60 6.55 -8.11
C THR A 101 -1.33 5.83 -7.69
N CYS A 102 -1.44 4.52 -7.48
CA CYS A 102 -0.38 3.70 -6.92
C CYS A 102 -0.14 2.45 -7.75
N THR A 103 1.05 1.87 -7.61
CA THR A 103 1.36 0.51 -8.02
C THR A 103 1.62 -0.30 -6.75
N ALA A 104 0.91 -1.40 -6.58
CA ALA A 104 1.17 -2.34 -5.49
C ALA A 104 1.68 -3.67 -6.02
N GLY A 105 2.22 -4.48 -5.13
CA GLY A 105 2.58 -5.86 -5.43
C GLY A 105 2.39 -6.77 -4.24
N TYR A 106 2.19 -8.05 -4.55
CA TYR A 106 2.03 -9.13 -3.59
C TYR A 106 2.85 -10.34 -4.03
N GLN A 107 3.43 -11.04 -3.07
CA GLN A 107 4.17 -12.28 -3.27
C GLN A 107 3.95 -13.19 -2.06
N TYR A 108 3.62 -14.46 -2.28
CA TYR A 108 3.61 -15.43 -1.20
C TYR A 108 5.01 -16.07 -1.08
N LYS A 109 5.57 -16.07 0.13
CA LYS A 109 6.90 -16.62 0.41
C LYS A 109 6.83 -18.03 1.01
N GLY A 110 5.64 -18.55 1.30
CA GLY A 110 5.51 -19.85 1.96
C GLY A 110 6.13 -19.85 3.36
N GLY A 111 6.63 -21.03 3.76
CA GLY A 111 7.35 -21.23 5.02
C GLY A 111 6.45 -21.66 6.18
N ASN A 112 7.11 -21.97 7.30
CA ASN A 112 6.48 -22.23 8.60
C ASN A 112 7.11 -21.28 9.65
N PRO A 113 6.40 -20.22 10.09
CA PRO A 113 5.04 -19.89 9.70
C PRO A 113 4.92 -19.31 8.26
N PRO A 114 3.73 -19.40 7.64
CA PRO A 114 3.45 -18.81 6.33
C PRO A 114 3.75 -17.32 6.28
N LYS A 115 4.42 -16.87 5.22
CA LYS A 115 4.75 -15.45 5.03
C LYS A 115 4.29 -14.98 3.65
N ALA A 116 3.77 -13.77 3.58
CA ALA A 116 3.58 -13.05 2.33
C ALA A 116 4.31 -11.71 2.39
N GLN A 117 4.74 -11.20 1.24
CA GLN A 117 5.40 -9.92 1.10
C GLN A 117 4.52 -9.00 0.24
N THR A 118 4.44 -7.73 0.63
CA THR A 118 3.67 -6.70 -0.09
C THR A 118 4.50 -5.45 -0.27
N PHE A 119 4.19 -4.68 -1.33
CA PHE A 119 4.64 -3.31 -1.48
C PHE A 119 3.55 -2.41 -2.06
N ILE A 120 3.68 -1.10 -1.83
CA ILE A 120 2.85 -0.09 -2.47
C ILE A 120 3.65 1.20 -2.72
N LEU A 121 3.54 1.72 -3.93
CA LEU A 121 4.22 2.93 -4.39
C LEU A 121 3.18 3.89 -4.97
N CYS A 122 2.95 5.00 -4.29
CA CYS A 122 1.99 6.02 -4.72
C CYS A 122 2.71 7.24 -5.29
N LYS A 123 2.17 7.80 -6.38
CA LYS A 123 2.65 9.09 -6.89
C LYS A 123 2.23 10.19 -5.93
N LYS A 124 3.18 10.99 -5.45
CA LYS A 124 2.86 12.25 -4.75
C LYS A 124 2.15 13.18 -5.74
N VAL A 125 0.95 13.62 -5.39
CA VAL A 125 0.28 14.70 -6.12
C VAL A 125 1.04 15.98 -5.78
N LYS A 126 1.56 16.67 -6.81
CA LYS A 126 2.26 17.96 -6.67
C LYS A 126 1.31 19.04 -6.18
#